data_AF-A0A073IWF9-F1
#
_entry.id   AF-A0A073IWF9-F1
#
_cell.length_a   1.000
_cell.length_b   1.000
_cell.length_c   1.000
_cell.angle_alpha   90.00
_cell.angle_beta   90.00
_cell.angle_gamma   90.00
#
_symmetry.space_group_name_H-M   'P 1'
#
loop_
_entity.id
_entity.type
_entity.pdbx_description
1 polymer ?
#
loop_
_entity_poly.entity_id
_entity_poly.type
_entity_poly.pdbx_seq_one_letter_code
_entity_poly.pdbx_strand_id
1 'polypeptide(L)'
;MRDFAPFDPSLAEIIPAFIQTLERRVIHITSFALAAWDGETLQSVNGSLVGARELLAQIATEAAAAGYPAIGADAGFFIDRIDGYLDGPYADLAICPGDIVWWADYFAQTCYRLLESTQSDQAFG
;
A
#
# COMPACT_ATOMS: atom_id res chain seq x y z
N MET A 1 -11.37 33.95 13.56
CA MET A 1 -12.42 32.98 13.95
C MET A 1 -11.95 31.65 13.36
N ARG A 2 -11.51 30.68 14.19
CA ARG A 2 -11.05 29.38 13.69
C ARG A 2 -12.29 28.62 13.22
N ASP A 3 -12.37 28.30 11.94
CA ASP A 3 -13.35 27.36 11.42
C ASP A 3 -13.07 26.00 12.08
N PHE A 4 -13.95 25.62 13.00
CA PHE A 4 -14.08 24.24 13.40
C PHE A 4 -14.81 23.54 12.26
N ALA A 5 -14.09 22.77 11.46
CA ALA A 5 -14.74 21.84 10.53
C ALA A 5 -15.72 20.98 11.34
N PRO A 6 -16.98 20.81 10.90
CA PRO A 6 -17.94 19.99 11.62
C PRO A 6 -17.41 18.56 11.71
N PHE A 7 -17.55 17.95 12.89
CA PHE A 7 -17.27 16.53 13.10
C PHE A 7 -18.08 15.70 12.10
N ASP A 8 -17.40 14.99 11.20
CA ASP A 8 -18.03 14.07 10.28
C ASP A 8 -18.06 12.67 10.93
N PRO A 9 -19.22 12.20 11.42
CA PRO A 9 -19.33 10.89 12.06
C PRO A 9 -18.96 9.74 11.11
N SER A 10 -18.98 9.93 9.79
CA SER A 10 -18.53 8.91 8.83
C SER A 10 -17.01 8.69 8.90
N LEU A 11 -16.24 9.77 9.10
CA LEU A 11 -14.78 9.68 9.24
C LEU A 11 -14.37 8.99 10.55
N ALA A 12 -15.18 9.14 11.60
CA ALA A 12 -14.94 8.50 12.90
C ALA A 12 -15.02 6.96 12.83
N GLU A 13 -15.73 6.41 11.84
CA GLU A 13 -15.82 4.96 11.60
C GLU A 13 -14.82 4.49 10.53
N ILE A 14 -14.55 5.31 9.51
CA ILE A 14 -13.65 4.98 8.39
C ILE A 14 -12.18 4.91 8.83
N ILE A 15 -11.72 5.87 9.64
CA ILE A 15 -10.30 5.95 10.04
C ILE A 15 -9.87 4.71 10.83
N PRO A 16 -10.57 4.27 11.91
CA PRO A 16 -10.18 3.09 12.66
C PRO A 16 -10.21 1.81 11.82
N ALA A 17 -11.19 1.67 10.92
CA ALA A 17 -11.31 0.50 10.04
C ALA A 17 -10.14 0.42 9.04
N PHE A 18 -9.76 1.56 8.44
CA PHE A 18 -8.60 1.65 7.57
C PHE A 18 -7.32 1.27 8.32
N ILE A 19 -7.07 1.88 9.48
CA ILE A 19 -5.88 1.62 10.30
C ILE A 19 -5.81 0.15 10.75
N GLN A 20 -6.94 -0.43 11.18
CA GLN A 20 -7.00 -1.83 11.63
C GLN A 20 -6.65 -2.84 10.52
N THR A 21 -6.95 -2.51 9.27
CA THR A 21 -6.68 -3.41 8.12
C THR A 21 -5.37 -3.12 7.42
N LEU A 22 -4.81 -1.92 7.58
CA LEU A 22 -3.60 -1.46 6.91
C LEU A 22 -2.39 -2.36 7.18
N GLU A 23 -2.13 -2.71 8.45
CA GLU A 23 -0.99 -3.55 8.83
C GLU A 23 -0.98 -4.89 8.10
N ARG A 24 -2.14 -5.58 8.08
CA ARG A 24 -2.27 -6.88 7.41
C ARG A 24 -2.08 -6.76 5.90
N ARG A 25 -2.60 -5.71 5.29
CA ARG A 25 -2.46 -5.49 3.84
C ARG A 25 -1.01 -5.18 3.46
N VAL A 26 -0.27 -4.43 4.29
CA VAL A 26 1.17 -4.18 4.09
C VAL A 26 1.97 -5.48 4.16
N ILE A 27 1.66 -6.38 5.10
CA ILE A 27 2.27 -7.71 5.17
C ILE A 27 1.99 -8.51 3.89
N HIS A 28 0.76 -8.46 3.37
CA HIS A 28 0.43 -9.14 2.12
C HIS A 28 1.16 -8.54 0.90
N ILE A 29 1.25 -7.21 0.81
CA ILE A 29 1.95 -6.53 -0.29
C ILE A 29 3.45 -6.90 -0.29
N THR A 30 4.10 -6.84 0.87
CA THR A 30 5.51 -7.24 1.01
C THR A 30 5.71 -8.72 0.71
N SER A 31 4.76 -9.58 1.11
CA SER A 31 4.78 -11.01 0.76
C SER A 31 4.66 -11.24 -0.74
N PHE A 32 3.80 -10.49 -1.43
CA PHE A 32 3.71 -10.55 -2.90
C PHE A 32 4.99 -10.08 -3.58
N ALA A 33 5.61 -9.00 -3.10
CA ALA A 33 6.87 -8.51 -3.66
C ALA A 33 8.00 -9.55 -3.49
N LEU A 34 8.09 -10.21 -2.33
CA LEU A 34 9.03 -11.29 -2.09
C LEU A 34 8.72 -12.53 -2.95
N ALA A 35 7.46 -12.94 -3.05
CA ALA A 35 7.06 -14.05 -3.90
C ALA A 35 7.31 -13.79 -5.40
N ALA A 36 7.24 -12.52 -5.83
CA ALA A 36 7.66 -12.13 -7.17
C ALA A 36 9.19 -12.19 -7.31
N TRP A 37 9.94 -11.71 -6.32
CA TRP A 37 11.40 -11.74 -6.31
C TRP A 37 11.98 -13.16 -6.37
N ASP A 38 11.41 -14.08 -5.58
CA ASP A 38 11.81 -15.50 -5.54
C ASP A 38 11.17 -16.34 -6.65
N GLY A 39 10.32 -15.74 -7.49
CA GLY A 39 9.53 -16.43 -8.50
C GLY A 39 10.37 -16.87 -9.70
N GLU A 40 10.28 -18.15 -10.07
CA GLU A 40 10.98 -18.71 -11.24
C GLU A 40 10.07 -18.87 -12.47
N THR A 41 8.79 -18.53 -12.36
CA THR A 41 7.80 -18.66 -13.44
C THR A 41 7.04 -17.36 -13.66
N LEU A 42 6.56 -17.14 -14.88
CA LEU A 42 5.74 -15.96 -15.20
C LEU A 42 4.50 -15.86 -14.32
N GLN A 43 3.86 -16.98 -14.03
CA GLN A 43 2.70 -17.00 -13.14
C GLN A 43 3.08 -16.58 -11.71
N SER A 44 4.24 -17.03 -11.21
CA SER A 44 4.72 -16.66 -9.88
C SER A 44 5.07 -15.18 -9.79
N VAL A 45 5.76 -14.65 -10.79
CA VAL A 45 6.18 -13.24 -10.81
C VAL A 45 4.97 -12.34 -11.07
N ASN A 46 4.36 -12.45 -12.25
CA ASN A 46 3.31 -11.52 -12.67
C ASN A 46 2.03 -11.70 -11.84
N GLY A 47 1.68 -12.93 -11.46
CA GLY A 47 0.54 -13.19 -10.58
C GLY A 47 0.69 -12.53 -9.20
N SER A 48 1.89 -12.59 -8.62
CA SER A 48 2.20 -11.91 -7.36
C SER A 48 2.12 -10.38 -7.51
N LEU A 49 2.67 -9.83 -8.59
CA LEU A 49 2.62 -8.38 -8.85
C LEU A 49 1.19 -7.88 -9.07
N VAL A 50 0.35 -8.63 -9.76
CA VAL A 50 -1.09 -8.32 -9.89
C VAL A 50 -1.77 -8.33 -8.52
N GLY A 51 -1.47 -9.32 -7.68
CA GLY A 51 -2.00 -9.36 -6.30
C GLY A 51 -1.58 -8.15 -5.46
N ALA A 52 -0.31 -7.74 -5.54
CA ALA A 52 0.16 -6.53 -4.88
C ALA A 52 -0.57 -5.27 -5.40
N ARG A 53 -0.69 -5.14 -6.72
CA ARG A 53 -1.38 -4.02 -7.38
C ARG A 53 -2.82 -3.87 -6.93
N GLU A 54 -3.57 -4.96 -6.84
CA GLU A 54 -4.97 -4.94 -6.40
C GLU A 54 -5.11 -4.43 -4.96
N LEU A 55 -4.23 -4.87 -4.06
CA LEU A 55 -4.22 -4.39 -2.67
C LEU A 55 -3.82 -2.91 -2.58
N LEU A 56 -2.81 -2.48 -3.36
CA LEU A 56 -2.41 -1.09 -3.42
C LEU A 56 -3.54 -0.19 -3.91
N ALA A 57 -4.32 -0.61 -4.91
CA ALA A 57 -5.45 0.16 -5.43
C ALA A 57 -6.56 0.32 -4.38
N GLN A 58 -6.83 -0.72 -3.60
CA GLN A 58 -7.76 -0.65 -2.47
C GLN A 58 -7.25 0.33 -1.41
N ILE A 59 -5.97 0.24 -1.03
CA ILE A 59 -5.36 1.17 -0.07
C ILE A 59 -5.41 2.61 -0.59
N ALA A 60 -5.10 2.86 -1.86
CA ALA A 60 -5.11 4.20 -2.43
C ALA A 60 -6.50 4.84 -2.33
N THR A 61 -7.54 4.07 -2.64
CA THR A 61 -8.94 4.51 -2.56
C THR A 61 -9.35 4.81 -1.12
N GLU A 62 -9.06 3.88 -0.20
CA GLU A 62 -9.47 4.01 1.20
C GLU A 62 -8.65 5.05 1.96
N ALA A 63 -7.36 5.20 1.65
CA ALA A 63 -6.50 6.19 2.29
C ALA A 63 -6.97 7.62 2.00
N ALA A 64 -7.44 7.90 0.78
CA ALA A 64 -8.03 9.19 0.45
C ALA A 64 -9.31 9.46 1.28
N ALA A 65 -10.19 8.46 1.41
CA ALA A 65 -11.40 8.57 2.21
C ALA A 65 -11.12 8.70 3.72
N ALA A 66 -10.05 8.09 4.21
CA ALA A 66 -9.61 8.15 5.61
C ALA A 66 -8.75 9.38 5.94
N GLY A 67 -8.50 10.29 4.99
CA GLY A 67 -7.71 11.50 5.23
C GLY A 67 -6.19 11.31 5.24
N TYR A 68 -5.69 10.23 4.64
CA TYR A 68 -4.26 9.92 4.47
C TYR A 68 -3.81 10.01 3.00
N PRO A 69 -3.90 11.19 2.35
CA PRO A 69 -3.64 11.32 0.91
C PRO A 69 -2.21 10.96 0.51
N ALA A 70 -1.22 11.12 1.41
CA ALA A 70 0.16 10.74 1.15
C ALA A 70 0.32 9.22 1.00
N ILE A 71 -0.35 8.41 1.83
CA ILE A 71 -0.37 6.95 1.69
C ILE A 71 -0.99 6.55 0.36
N GLY A 72 -2.08 7.22 -0.03
CA GLY A 72 -2.72 6.94 -1.32
C GLY A 72 -1.84 7.32 -2.51
N ALA A 73 -1.10 8.42 -2.42
CA ALA A 73 -0.15 8.83 -3.44
C ALA A 73 1.01 7.82 -3.57
N ASP A 74 1.61 7.40 -2.46
CA ASP A 74 2.68 6.40 -2.46
C ASP A 74 2.21 5.05 -3.01
N ALA A 75 0.98 4.62 -2.68
CA ALA A 75 0.36 3.43 -3.25
C ALA A 75 0.18 3.58 -4.77
N GLY A 76 -0.27 4.75 -5.24
CA GLY A 76 -0.40 5.06 -6.67
C GLY A 76 0.94 5.00 -7.40
N PHE A 77 1.99 5.61 -6.86
CA PHE A 77 3.33 5.54 -7.45
C PHE A 77 3.85 4.11 -7.51
N PHE A 78 3.56 3.29 -6.50
CA PHE A 78 3.96 1.88 -6.53
C PHE A 78 3.18 1.08 -7.60
N ILE A 79 1.88 1.35 -7.78
CA ILE A 79 1.09 0.77 -8.88
C ILE A 79 1.71 1.12 -10.23
N ASP A 80 2.10 2.39 -10.46
CA ASP A 80 2.71 2.81 -11.72
C ASP A 80 4.00 2.03 -12.04
N ARG A 81 4.77 1.64 -11.01
CA ARG A 81 5.98 0.82 -11.15
C ARG A 81 5.65 -0.61 -11.55
N ILE A 82 4.64 -1.19 -10.91
CA ILE A 82 4.15 -2.53 -11.25
C ILE A 82 3.61 -2.54 -12.69
N ASP A 83 2.78 -1.57 -13.05
CA ASP A 83 2.18 -1.47 -14.38
C ASP A 83 3.26 -1.23 -15.44
N GLY A 84 4.24 -0.37 -15.17
CA GLY A 84 5.38 -0.15 -16.04
C GLY A 84 6.21 -1.42 -16.32
N TYR A 85 6.27 -2.36 -15.38
CA TYR A 85 6.87 -3.68 -15.61
C TYR A 85 5.93 -4.62 -16.37
N LEU A 86 4.68 -4.76 -15.93
CA LEU A 86 3.71 -5.71 -16.50
C LEU A 86 3.35 -5.39 -17.95
N ASP A 87 3.34 -4.12 -18.32
CA ASP A 87 3.11 -3.65 -19.69
C ASP A 87 4.43 -3.45 -20.46
N GLY A 88 5.57 -3.71 -19.81
CA GLY A 88 6.90 -3.48 -20.34
C GLY A 88 7.42 -4.62 -21.22
N PRO A 89 8.54 -4.39 -21.94
CA PRO A 89 9.14 -5.38 -22.85
C PRO A 89 9.78 -6.58 -22.14
N TYR A 90 9.79 -6.58 -20.80
CA TYR A 90 10.37 -7.63 -19.97
C TYR A 90 9.32 -8.40 -19.17
N ALA A 91 8.02 -8.13 -19.37
CA ALA A 91 6.94 -8.78 -18.66
C ALA A 91 6.86 -10.29 -18.92
N ASP A 92 7.42 -10.77 -20.02
CA ASP A 92 7.53 -12.17 -20.41
C ASP A 92 8.84 -12.83 -19.93
N LEU A 93 9.67 -12.08 -19.21
CA LEU A 93 10.80 -12.62 -18.45
C LEU A 93 10.30 -12.85 -17.04
N ALA A 94 10.42 -14.08 -16.52
CA ALA A 94 10.05 -14.40 -15.14
C ALA A 94 11.08 -13.80 -14.15
N ILE A 95 11.25 -12.48 -14.17
CA ILE A 95 12.28 -11.75 -13.43
C ILE A 95 11.65 -10.50 -12.82
N CYS A 96 11.47 -10.51 -11.50
CA CYS A 96 11.02 -9.34 -10.77
C CYS A 96 12.10 -8.23 -10.78
N PRO A 97 11.77 -6.98 -11.15
CA PRO A 97 12.71 -5.88 -11.06
C PRO A 97 13.04 -5.52 -9.60
N GLY A 98 14.31 -5.24 -9.30
CA GLY A 98 14.72 -4.82 -7.95
C GLY A 98 14.05 -3.52 -7.46
N ASP A 99 13.63 -2.64 -8.37
CA ASP A 99 12.87 -1.42 -8.04
C ASP A 99 11.54 -1.76 -7.36
N ILE A 100 10.88 -2.87 -7.73
CA ILE A 100 9.63 -3.31 -7.09
C ILE A 100 9.85 -3.70 -5.63
N VAL A 101 10.94 -4.41 -5.32
CA VAL A 101 11.28 -4.80 -3.94
C VAL A 101 11.60 -3.56 -3.10
N TRP A 102 12.33 -2.61 -3.68
CA TRP A 102 12.62 -1.33 -3.02
C TRP A 102 11.33 -0.55 -2.70
N TRP A 103 10.41 -0.45 -3.65
CA TRP A 103 9.13 0.22 -3.43
C TRP A 103 8.25 -0.49 -2.39
N ALA A 104 8.29 -1.83 -2.33
CA ALA A 104 7.58 -2.59 -1.31
C ALA A 104 8.09 -2.27 0.11
N ASP A 105 9.41 -2.21 0.29
CA ASP A 105 10.04 -1.83 1.56
C ASP A 105 9.73 -0.37 1.92
N TYR A 106 9.89 0.56 0.97
CA TYR A 106 9.57 1.98 1.16
C TYR A 106 8.11 2.18 1.59
N PHE A 107 7.17 1.57 0.88
CA PHE A 107 5.75 1.69 1.17
C PHE A 107 5.41 1.10 2.54
N ALA A 108 5.98 -0.06 2.88
CA ALA A 108 5.80 -0.68 4.19
C ALA A 108 6.29 0.25 5.31
N GLN A 109 7.48 0.83 5.18
CA GLN A 109 8.02 1.80 6.15
C GLN A 109 7.12 3.03 6.31
N THR A 110 6.54 3.54 5.22
CA THR A 110 5.59 4.65 5.30
C THR A 110 4.32 4.26 6.06
N CYS A 111 3.75 3.08 5.80
CA CYS A 111 2.59 2.60 6.53
C CYS A 111 2.89 2.33 8.01
N TYR A 112 4.04 1.73 8.34
CA TYR A 112 4.40 1.46 9.74
C TYR A 112 4.60 2.74 10.55
N ARG A 113 5.21 3.79 9.96
CA ARG A 113 5.29 5.11 10.62
C ARG A 113 3.91 5.69 10.94
N LEU A 114 2.93 5.52 10.06
CA LEU A 114 1.55 5.95 10.32
C LEU A 114 0.94 5.13 11.47
N LEU A 115 1.09 3.81 11.45
CA LEU A 115 0.55 2.93 12.49
C LEU A 115 1.13 3.25 13.87
N GLU A 116 2.44 3.46 13.97
CA GLU A 116 3.12 3.86 15.21
C GLU A 116 2.63 5.22 15.75
N SER A 117 2.45 6.20 14.86
CA SER A 117 1.92 7.51 15.25
C SER A 117 0.49 7.41 15.81
N THR A 118 -0.34 6.54 15.22
CA THR A 118 -1.72 6.34 15.64
C THR A 118 -1.82 5.59 16.98
N GLN A 119 -0.92 4.62 17.23
CA GLN A 119 -0.86 3.91 18.52
C GLN A 119 -0.38 4.81 19.67
N SER A 120 0.54 5.73 19.37
CA SER A 120 1.04 6.70 20.37
C SER A 120 -0.07 7.63 20.86
N ASP A 121 -0.95 8.10 19.97
CA ASP A 121 -2.07 8.97 20.34
C ASP A 121 -3.15 8.26 21.20
N GLN A 122 -3.30 6.95 21.07
CA GLN A 122 -4.24 6.15 21.88
C GLN A 122 -3.70 5.79 23.27
N ALA A 123 -2.38 5.87 23.49
CA ALA A 123 -1.75 5.54 24.78
C ALA A 123 -1.76 6.68 25.81
N PHE A 124 -2.02 7.92 25.36
CA PHE A 124 -2.02 9.13 26.19
C PHE A 124 -3.37 9.88 26.20
N GLY A 125 -4.42 9.30 25.62
CA GLY A 125 -5.79 9.86 25.52
C GLY A 125 -6.75 9.35 26.58
#